data_AF-A0A172T6C1-F1
#
_entry.id   AF-A0A172T6C1-F1
#
_cell.length_a   1.000
_cell.length_b   1.000
_cell.length_c   1.000
_cell.angle_alpha   90.00
_cell.angle_beta   90.00
_cell.angle_gamma   90.00
#
_symmetry.space_group_name_H-M   'P 1'
#
loop_
_entity.id
_entity.type
_entity.pdbx_description
1 polymer ?
#
loop_
_entity_poly.entity_id
_entity_poly.type
_entity_poly.pdbx_seq_one_letter_code
_entity_poly.pdbx_strand_id
1 'polypeptide(L)'
;MAHAERVRGERVSIPAKIRAAFAEGQERHALTLLLRERDLHPAGSRAWADLERLSGLVMIHMLREVEGTFALERADTLLDALPDGTPPVPREDRPTLAWLEPEEAD
;
A
#
# COMPACT_ATOMS: atom_id res chain seq x y z
N MET A 1 21.45 15.91 4.00
CA MET A 1 21.39 14.43 4.05
C MET A 1 20.41 13.87 5.10
N ALA A 2 19.95 14.66 6.08
CA ALA A 2 19.02 14.18 7.13
C ALA A 2 17.53 14.02 6.73
N HIS A 3 17.11 14.44 5.52
CA HIS A 3 15.70 14.39 5.11
C HIS A 3 15.32 13.06 4.42
N ALA A 4 16.30 12.34 3.86
CA ALA A 4 16.08 11.09 3.15
C ALA A 4 15.95 9.87 4.08
N GLU A 5 16.41 9.97 5.33
CA GLU A 5 16.30 8.88 6.32
C GLU A 5 14.92 8.81 6.98
N ARG A 6 14.21 9.94 7.10
CA ARG A 6 12.90 10.00 7.77
C ARG A 6 11.78 9.33 6.97
N VAL A 7 11.91 9.32 5.64
CA VAL A 7 10.91 8.79 4.69
C VAL A 7 10.88 7.25 4.63
N ARG A 8 11.87 6.55 5.19
CA ARG A 8 12.03 5.10 5.00
C ARG A 8 11.23 4.22 5.96
N GLY A 9 10.87 4.73 7.14
CA GLY A 9 10.06 4.01 8.14
C GLY A 9 8.63 4.51 8.30
N GLU A 10 8.25 5.60 7.61
CA GLU A 10 6.91 6.19 7.75
C GLU A 10 5.89 5.48 6.85
N ARG A 11 4.69 5.30 7.41
CA ARG A 11 3.50 4.82 6.69
C ARG A 11 3.24 5.72 5.49
N VAL A 12 2.92 5.13 4.34
CA VAL A 12 2.57 5.92 3.16
C VAL A 12 1.26 6.68 3.36
N SER A 13 1.23 7.97 2.98
CA SER A 13 -0.02 8.72 2.85
C SER A 13 -0.67 8.38 1.52
N ILE A 14 -1.87 7.78 1.56
CA ILE A 14 -2.62 7.47 0.33
C ILE A 14 -3.18 8.79 -0.26
N PRO A 15 -2.95 9.10 -1.55
CA PRO A 15 -3.53 10.28 -2.18
C PRO A 15 -5.07 10.23 -2.21
N ALA A 16 -5.72 11.38 -1.95
CA ALA A 16 -7.19 11.48 -1.89
C ALA A 16 -7.90 10.98 -3.17
N LYS A 17 -7.29 11.18 -4.35
CA LYS A 17 -7.82 10.68 -5.64
C LYS A 17 -7.97 9.16 -5.69
N ILE A 18 -7.11 8.42 -4.97
CA ILE A 18 -7.16 6.95 -4.92
C ILE A 18 -8.33 6.51 -4.05
N ARG A 19 -8.48 7.13 -2.87
CA ARG A 19 -9.61 6.91 -1.96
C ARG A 19 -10.94 7.20 -2.65
N ALA A 20 -11.04 8.35 -3.33
CA ALA A 20 -12.24 8.73 -4.06
C ALA A 20 -12.61 7.71 -5.14
N ALA A 21 -11.65 7.29 -5.97
CA ALA A 21 -11.90 6.28 -7.00
C ALA A 21 -12.38 4.94 -6.42
N PHE A 22 -11.81 4.51 -5.28
CA PHE A 22 -12.26 3.28 -4.62
C PHE A 22 -13.66 3.42 -4.03
N ALA A 23 -13.94 4.52 -3.31
CA ALA A 23 -15.24 4.80 -2.71
C ALA A 23 -16.38 4.94 -3.74
N GLU A 24 -16.05 5.41 -4.95
CA GLU A 24 -16.99 5.51 -6.07
C GLU A 24 -17.22 4.19 -6.82
N GLY A 25 -16.63 3.07 -6.37
CA GLY A 25 -16.75 1.77 -7.05
C GLY A 25 -15.98 1.70 -8.37
N GLN A 26 -14.92 2.52 -8.53
CA GLN A 26 -14.05 2.51 -9.71
C GLN A 26 -12.76 1.73 -9.41
N GLU A 27 -12.86 0.48 -8.98
CA GLU A 27 -11.73 -0.27 -8.42
C GLU A 27 -10.60 -0.47 -9.43
N ARG A 28 -10.92 -0.64 -10.71
CA ARG A 28 -9.91 -0.67 -11.80
C ARG A 28 -9.13 0.64 -11.88
N HIS A 29 -9.79 1.77 -11.70
CA HIS A 29 -9.16 3.08 -11.72
C HIS A 29 -8.32 3.28 -10.45
N ALA A 30 -8.87 2.95 -9.28
CA ALA A 30 -8.15 2.98 -8.01
C ALA A 30 -6.87 2.13 -8.06
N LEU A 31 -6.95 0.89 -8.58
CA LEU A 31 -5.80 0.01 -8.79
C LEU A 31 -4.75 0.65 -9.71
N THR A 32 -5.18 1.25 -10.82
CA THR A 32 -4.27 1.95 -11.75
C THR A 32 -3.53 3.09 -11.05
N LEU A 33 -4.23 3.86 -10.21
CA LEU A 33 -3.63 4.95 -9.45
C LEU A 33 -2.69 4.43 -8.35
N LEU A 34 -3.04 3.35 -7.65
CA LEU A 34 -2.19 2.71 -6.64
C LEU A 34 -0.87 2.23 -7.24
N LEU A 35 -0.92 1.54 -8.38
CA LEU A 35 0.28 1.04 -9.05
C LEU A 35 1.18 2.20 -9.50
N ARG A 36 0.60 3.29 -10.02
CA ARG A 36 1.36 4.48 -10.39
C ARG A 36 2.00 5.17 -9.19
N GLU A 37 1.28 5.28 -8.07
CA GLU A 37 1.82 5.84 -6.83
C GLU A 37 2.94 4.95 -6.29
N ARG A 38 2.75 3.63 -6.29
CA ARG A 38 3.73 2.64 -5.86
C ARG A 38 5.04 2.79 -6.62
N ASP A 39 4.96 2.99 -7.92
CA ASP A 39 6.12 3.11 -8.80
C ASP A 39 6.92 4.43 -8.59
N LEU A 40 6.39 5.39 -7.80
CA LEU A 40 7.15 6.56 -7.33
C LEU A 40 8.09 6.24 -6.16
N HIS A 41 7.92 5.08 -5.53
CA HIS A 41 8.71 4.66 -4.38
C HIS A 41 9.75 3.59 -4.77
N PRO A 42 10.95 3.60 -4.15
CA PRO A 42 11.93 2.54 -4.38
C PRO A 42 11.38 1.17 -4.00
N ALA A 43 11.59 0.18 -4.88
CA ALA A 43 11.34 -1.21 -4.55
C ALA A 43 12.11 -1.59 -3.27
N GLY A 44 11.43 -2.24 -2.33
CA GLY A 44 12.00 -2.59 -1.01
C GLY A 44 11.83 -1.53 0.08
N SER A 45 11.26 -0.36 -0.21
CA SER A 45 10.85 0.60 0.83
C SER A 45 9.52 0.20 1.48
N ARG A 46 9.29 0.64 2.73
CA ARG A 46 8.00 0.45 3.41
C ARG A 46 6.84 1.04 2.61
N ALA A 47 6.99 2.25 2.07
CA ALA A 47 5.95 2.91 1.29
C ALA A 47 5.58 2.10 0.02
N TRP A 48 6.57 1.53 -0.66
CA TRP A 48 6.31 0.62 -1.78
C TRP A 48 5.54 -0.62 -1.32
N ALA A 49 5.95 -1.24 -0.20
CA ALA A 49 5.29 -2.43 0.33
C ALA A 49 3.85 -2.15 0.78
N ASP A 50 3.60 -0.99 1.40
CA ASP A 50 2.26 -0.57 1.81
C ASP A 50 1.32 -0.46 0.59
N LEU A 51 1.77 0.21 -0.49
CA LEU A 51 1.00 0.39 -1.71
C LEU A 51 0.84 -0.91 -2.51
N GLU A 52 1.86 -1.77 -2.53
CA GLU A 52 1.81 -3.11 -3.11
C GLU A 52 0.74 -3.96 -2.39
N ARG A 53 0.71 -3.91 -1.06
CA ARG A 53 -0.29 -4.62 -0.25
C ARG A 53 -1.71 -4.15 -0.58
N LEU A 54 -1.95 -2.84 -0.62
CA LEU A 54 -3.25 -2.27 -1.01
C LEU A 54 -3.64 -2.68 -2.41
N SER A 55 -2.70 -2.69 -3.36
CA SER A 55 -2.95 -3.15 -4.73
C SER A 55 -3.38 -4.62 -4.74
N GLY A 56 -2.72 -5.47 -3.94
CA GLY A 56 -3.10 -6.86 -3.73
C GLY A 56 -4.53 -7.02 -3.18
N LEU A 57 -4.89 -6.26 -2.15
CA LEU A 57 -6.23 -6.27 -1.58
C LEU A 57 -7.31 -5.83 -2.58
N VAL A 58 -7.05 -4.77 -3.35
CA VAL A 58 -7.98 -4.31 -4.40
C VAL A 58 -8.13 -5.38 -5.49
N MET A 59 -7.04 -6.06 -5.88
CA MET A 59 -7.12 -7.16 -6.83
C MET A 59 -7.98 -8.33 -6.31
N ILE A 60 -7.80 -8.75 -5.05
CA ILE A 60 -8.64 -9.79 -4.44
C ILE A 60 -10.10 -9.33 -4.39
N HIS A 61 -10.36 -8.08 -4.00
CA HIS A 61 -11.70 -7.51 -3.98
C HIS A 61 -12.38 -7.55 -5.36
N MET A 62 -11.60 -7.40 -6.44
CA MET A 62 -12.05 -7.53 -7.82
C MET A 62 -12.06 -8.99 -8.35
N LEU A 63 -11.97 -9.99 -7.48
CA LEU A 63 -11.93 -11.43 -7.83
C LEU A 63 -10.69 -11.85 -8.63
N ARG A 64 -9.56 -11.17 -8.46
CA ARG A 64 -8.24 -11.52 -9.03
C ARG A 64 -7.34 -12.10 -7.95
N GLU A 65 -7.73 -13.27 -7.45
CA GLU A 65 -7.14 -13.88 -6.25
C GLU A 65 -5.66 -14.22 -6.41
N VAL A 66 -5.25 -14.74 -7.56
CA VAL A 66 -3.86 -15.19 -7.80
C VAL A 66 -2.91 -14.00 -7.80
N GLU A 67 -3.18 -12.99 -8.63
CA GLU A 67 -2.34 -11.79 -8.70
C GLU A 67 -2.38 -10.99 -7.40
N GLY A 68 -3.55 -10.95 -6.77
CA GLY A 68 -3.76 -10.39 -5.44
C GLY A 68 -2.87 -11.04 -4.39
N THR A 69 -2.88 -12.37 -4.31
CA THR A 69 -2.07 -13.14 -3.36
C THR A 69 -0.57 -12.90 -3.58
N PHE A 70 -0.10 -12.96 -4.83
CA PHE A 70 1.31 -12.68 -5.12
C PHE A 70 1.76 -11.26 -4.70
N ALA A 71 0.88 -10.27 -4.84
CA ALA A 71 1.16 -8.92 -4.37
C ALA A 71 1.21 -8.85 -2.83
N LEU A 72 0.26 -9.50 -2.14
CA LEU A 72 0.27 -9.58 -0.67
C LEU A 72 1.53 -10.28 -0.17
N GLU A 73 1.92 -11.41 -0.74
CA GLU A 73 3.13 -12.15 -0.33
C GLU A 73 4.39 -11.31 -0.49
N ARG A 74 4.55 -10.61 -1.62
CA ARG A 74 5.69 -9.70 -1.84
C ARG A 74 5.71 -8.56 -0.82
N ALA A 75 4.56 -7.93 -0.59
CA ALA A 75 4.44 -6.83 0.34
C ALA A 75 4.71 -7.29 1.79
N ASP A 76 4.04 -8.37 2.23
CA ASP A 76 4.17 -8.88 3.59
C ASP A 76 5.59 -9.38 3.87
N THR A 77 6.26 -10.03 2.91
CA THR A 77 7.67 -10.41 3.01
C THR A 77 8.57 -9.19 3.26
N LEU A 78 8.33 -8.09 2.55
CA LEU A 78 9.09 -6.84 2.75
C LEU A 78 8.78 -6.18 4.09
N LEU A 79 7.50 -6.18 4.50
CA LEU A 79 7.07 -5.62 5.78
C LEU A 79 7.58 -6.44 6.98
N ASP A 80 7.80 -7.74 6.80
CA ASP A 80 8.41 -8.63 7.80
C ASP A 80 9.94 -8.42 7.92
N ALA A 81 10.61 -7.95 6.88
CA ALA A 81 12.06 -7.79 6.84
C ALA A 81 12.49 -6.64 5.91
N LEU A 82 12.38 -5.41 6.39
CA LEU A 82 12.78 -4.23 5.61
C LEU A 82 14.32 -4.22 5.41
N PRO A 83 14.83 -3.91 4.20
CA PRO A 83 16.25 -4.02 3.87
C PRO A 83 17.19 -3.07 4.64
N ASP A 84 16.65 -2.04 5.28
CA ASP A 84 17.41 -0.99 5.98
C ASP A 84 17.54 -1.24 7.49
N GLY A 85 17.10 -2.41 7.98
CA GLY A 85 17.14 -2.76 9.40
C GLY A 85 16.01 -2.16 10.22
N THR A 86 15.01 -1.51 9.57
CA THR A 86 13.77 -1.11 10.24
C THR A 86 13.09 -2.36 10.82
N PRO A 87 12.57 -2.30 12.07
CA PRO A 87 11.83 -3.40 12.66
C PRO A 87 10.66 -3.86 11.78
N PRO A 88 10.27 -5.14 11.86
CA PRO A 88 9.10 -5.65 11.15
C PRO A 88 7.85 -4.82 11.48
N VAL A 89 7.01 -4.58 10.47
CA VAL A 89 5.74 -3.89 10.67
C VAL A 89 4.72 -4.89 11.26
N PRO A 90 4.17 -4.63 12.46
CA PRO A 90 3.13 -5.46 13.07
C PRO A 90 1.93 -5.62 12.14
N ARG A 91 1.23 -6.76 12.20
CA ARG A 91 0.15 -7.09 11.26
C ARG A 91 -1.03 -6.11 11.36
N GLU A 92 -1.31 -5.63 12.56
CA GLU A 92 -2.32 -4.63 12.88
C GLU A 92 -2.04 -3.25 12.25
N ASP A 93 -0.76 -2.95 11.98
CA ASP A 93 -0.31 -1.69 11.38
C ASP A 93 -0.17 -1.78 9.85
N ARG A 94 -0.49 -2.94 9.25
CA ARG A 94 -0.40 -3.14 7.81
C ARG A 94 -1.64 -2.58 7.09
N PRO A 95 -1.49 -2.10 5.85
CA PRO A 95 -2.60 -1.57 5.08
C PRO A 95 -3.74 -2.57 4.91
N THR A 96 -4.94 -2.19 5.32
CA THR A 96 -6.19 -2.91 5.01
C THR A 96 -7.01 -2.09 4.00
N LEU A 97 -8.11 -2.65 3.47
CA LEU A 97 -9.00 -1.88 2.58
C LEU A 97 -9.55 -0.62 3.26
N ALA A 98 -9.63 -0.59 4.60
CA ALA A 98 -10.04 0.59 5.37
C ALA A 98 -9.12 1.81 5.16
N TRP A 99 -7.89 1.62 4.67
CA TRP A 99 -7.01 2.76 4.32
C TRP A 99 -7.42 3.45 3.02
N LEU A 100 -8.31 2.83 2.23
CA LEU A 100 -8.90 3.40 1.02
C LEU A 100 -10.26 4.05 1.29
N GLU A 101 -10.87 3.77 2.44
CA GLU A 101 -12.10 4.40 2.86
C GLU A 101 -11.84 5.87 3.20
N PRO A 102 -12.81 6.78 2.93
CA PRO A 102 -12.70 8.14 3.40
C PRO A 102 -12.61 8.12 4.94
N GLU A 103 -11.74 8.95 5.52
CA GLU A 103 -11.78 9.20 6.95
C GLU A 103 -13.15 9.84 7.24
N GLU A 104 -14.00 9.18 8.02
CA GLU A 104 -15.26 9.76 8.47
C GLU A 104 -14.93 11.08 9.16
N ALA A 105 -15.41 12.19 8.58
CA ALA A 105 -15.26 13.49 9.19
C ALA A 105 -16.21 13.56 10.40
N ASP A 106 -15.66 13.36 11.60
CA ASP A 106 -16.31 13.69 12.88
C ASP A 106 -16.67 15.18 12.96
#